data_AF-A0A2D7JRS9-F1
#
_entry.id   AF-A0A2D7JRS9-F1
#
_cell.length_a   1.000
_cell.length_b   1.000
_cell.length_c   1.000
_cell.angle_alpha   90.00
_cell.angle_beta   90.00
_cell.angle_gamma   90.00
#
_symmetry.space_group_name_H-M   'P 1'
#
loop_
_entity.id
_entity.type
_entity.pdbx_description
1 polymer ?
#
loop_
_entity_poly.entity_id
_entity_poly.type
_entity_poly.pdbx_seq_one_letter_code
_entity_poly.pdbx_strand_id
1 'polypeptide(L)'
;MTAADHNTLAGQDAVDLWLAGKDAWNEWVEKHPNGSVNFTDVKFAEHKDTKPKIQQGLGDAEQSDIEKENNDEEISHRLREKNKVICFKGYNFPSGGAVFERSDFRGFKVDFSGAQFFDEGPDFTRAKFSSGHVTFARATFWNCGIEFTRAVFYDDENFYGIDWVYFSDVASNEHKSKTPKKKNASVSFFKTDFGNNNVIFRASKFTNCKLSFFQARFGQGSITFSANNHGKNDFDFERVKFGSGNFIFSLMHPEYVRVSFYGSTFSTGETSLSLDKSDEIDFIFDYSTFPGPLKIEMINSLKPRSLKFRKLINLSFRACTFMRLILLSGNVIGVPDFRSTGMQGHIDLSDLNIQYHGVPFWQKFKKATHRFIRFIFLENPRQSRCEAHFKQAICRRRRSDPTEAPKLRRLKELAEQNRDHDAALRFFAMEQR
;
A
#
# COMPACT_ATOMS: atom_id res chain seq x y z
N MET A 1 6.94 -49.00 0.99
CA MET A 1 5.62 -48.34 1.09
C MET A 1 5.66 -47.45 2.32
N THR A 2 5.80 -46.14 2.12
CA THR A 2 5.86 -45.12 3.19
C THR A 2 4.50 -44.45 3.30
N ALA A 3 3.99 -44.31 4.53
CA ALA A 3 2.66 -43.82 4.88
C ALA A 3 2.49 -42.31 4.62
N ALA A 4 2.37 -41.89 3.35
CA ALA A 4 2.34 -40.48 2.97
C ALA A 4 1.04 -39.98 2.28
N ASP A 5 0.07 -40.83 1.92
CA ASP A 5 -1.00 -40.41 0.99
C ASP A 5 -2.44 -40.37 1.55
N HIS A 6 -2.66 -40.44 2.87
CA HIS A 6 -4.03 -40.49 3.44
C HIS A 6 -4.58 -39.21 4.06
N ASN A 7 -3.85 -38.09 4.06
CA ASN A 7 -4.27 -36.88 4.77
C ASN A 7 -4.32 -35.60 3.93
N THR A 8 -4.16 -35.69 2.61
CA THR A 8 -4.14 -34.51 1.73
C THR A 8 -5.38 -34.46 0.84
N LEU A 9 -6.21 -33.45 1.02
CA LEU A 9 -7.37 -33.16 0.19
C LEU A 9 -6.95 -32.25 -0.97
N ALA A 10 -6.95 -32.77 -2.20
CA ALA A 10 -6.41 -32.07 -3.36
C ALA A 10 -7.31 -32.16 -4.59
N GLY A 11 -7.08 -31.26 -5.56
CA GLY A 11 -7.74 -31.34 -6.87
C GLY A 11 -9.26 -31.19 -6.77
N GLN A 12 -9.99 -32.03 -7.49
CA GLN A 12 -11.45 -31.94 -7.55
C GLN A 12 -12.11 -32.27 -6.20
N ASP A 13 -11.55 -33.18 -5.40
CA ASP A 13 -12.11 -33.52 -4.09
C ASP A 13 -12.09 -32.31 -3.12
N ALA A 14 -11.01 -31.51 -3.17
CA ALA A 14 -10.92 -30.26 -2.42
C ALA A 14 -11.96 -29.24 -2.89
N VAL A 15 -12.15 -29.13 -4.21
CA VAL A 15 -13.15 -28.24 -4.80
C VAL A 15 -14.56 -28.69 -4.45
N ASP A 16 -14.86 -29.97 -4.52
CA ASP A 16 -16.18 -30.54 -4.21
C ASP A 16 -16.52 -30.35 -2.73
N LEU A 17 -15.57 -30.57 -1.82
CA LEU A 17 -15.77 -30.30 -0.40
C LEU A 17 -15.98 -28.79 -0.14
N TRP A 18 -15.22 -27.93 -0.82
CA TRP A 18 -15.42 -26.49 -0.73
C TRP A 18 -16.81 -26.06 -1.24
N LEU A 19 -17.28 -26.65 -2.35
CA LEU A 19 -18.62 -26.41 -2.90
C LEU A 19 -19.74 -26.96 -2.00
N ALA A 20 -19.48 -28.01 -1.22
CA ALA A 20 -20.42 -28.52 -0.21
C ALA A 20 -20.66 -27.50 0.93
N GLY A 21 -19.72 -26.56 1.12
CA GLY A 21 -19.88 -25.41 2.00
C GLY A 21 -19.16 -25.54 3.33
N LYS A 22 -19.25 -24.46 4.13
CA LYS A 22 -18.48 -24.25 5.36
C LYS A 22 -18.66 -25.37 6.38
N ASP A 23 -19.89 -25.84 6.58
CA ASP A 23 -20.19 -26.77 7.66
C ASP A 23 -19.58 -28.15 7.36
N ALA A 24 -19.75 -28.65 6.13
CA ALA A 24 -19.12 -29.89 5.65
C ALA A 24 -17.58 -29.78 5.68
N TRP A 25 -17.04 -28.63 5.25
CA TRP A 25 -15.61 -28.37 5.31
C TRP A 25 -15.05 -28.44 6.74
N ASN A 26 -15.68 -27.71 7.66
CA ASN A 26 -15.21 -27.63 9.04
C ASN A 26 -15.36 -28.98 9.76
N GLU A 27 -16.42 -29.74 9.48
CA GLU A 27 -16.59 -31.11 10.00
C GLU A 27 -15.48 -32.04 9.48
N TRP A 28 -15.08 -31.90 8.21
CA TRP A 28 -13.96 -32.67 7.67
C TRP A 28 -12.64 -32.31 8.35
N VAL A 29 -12.38 -31.01 8.60
CA VAL A 29 -11.17 -30.55 9.30
C VAL A 29 -11.13 -31.01 10.75
N GLU A 30 -12.26 -31.06 11.45
CA GLU A 30 -12.34 -31.62 12.81
C GLU A 30 -11.96 -33.11 12.84
N LYS A 31 -12.29 -33.86 11.79
CA LYS A 31 -11.92 -35.29 11.65
C LYS A 31 -10.48 -35.48 11.15
N HIS A 32 -9.93 -34.50 10.45
CA HIS A 32 -8.59 -34.54 9.85
C HIS A 32 -7.75 -33.32 10.28
N PRO A 33 -7.48 -33.13 11.58
CA PRO A 33 -6.81 -31.93 12.08
C PRO A 33 -5.42 -31.76 11.48
N ASN A 34 -4.67 -32.85 11.32
CA ASN A 34 -3.34 -32.89 10.69
C ASN A 34 -3.40 -33.09 9.17
N GLY A 35 -4.57 -32.89 8.57
CA GLY A 35 -4.73 -32.96 7.12
C GLY A 35 -4.08 -31.76 6.43
N SER A 36 -3.86 -31.86 5.13
CA SER A 36 -3.48 -30.73 4.29
C SER A 36 -4.49 -30.54 3.16
N VAL A 37 -4.64 -29.33 2.68
CA VAL A 37 -5.54 -28.98 1.58
C VAL A 37 -4.73 -28.36 0.47
N ASN A 38 -4.96 -28.79 -0.77
CA ASN A 38 -4.21 -28.33 -1.93
C ASN A 38 -5.11 -27.89 -3.10
N PHE A 39 -5.13 -26.59 -3.35
CA PHE A 39 -5.79 -25.90 -4.47
C PHE A 39 -4.80 -25.41 -5.53
N THR A 40 -3.63 -26.03 -5.64
CA THR A 40 -2.62 -25.64 -6.63
C THR A 40 -3.20 -25.63 -8.04
N ASP A 41 -2.94 -24.57 -8.80
CA ASP A 41 -3.42 -24.34 -10.17
C ASP A 41 -4.97 -24.29 -10.33
N VAL A 42 -5.74 -24.31 -9.24
CA VAL A 42 -7.21 -24.25 -9.30
C VAL A 42 -7.66 -22.88 -9.79
N LYS A 43 -8.53 -22.90 -10.79
CA LYS A 43 -9.22 -21.71 -11.32
C LYS A 43 -10.63 -21.67 -10.76
N PHE A 44 -10.80 -20.98 -9.64
CA PHE A 44 -12.08 -20.91 -8.93
C PHE A 44 -13.23 -20.35 -9.78
N ALA A 45 -12.91 -19.58 -10.81
CA ALA A 45 -13.86 -19.10 -11.81
C ALA A 45 -14.63 -20.22 -12.53
N GLU A 46 -14.02 -21.38 -12.72
CA GLU A 46 -14.56 -22.48 -13.54
C GLU A 46 -15.49 -23.42 -12.73
N HIS A 47 -15.50 -23.33 -11.39
CA HIS A 47 -16.15 -24.31 -10.52
C HIS A 47 -17.41 -23.81 -9.81
N LYS A 48 -17.82 -22.54 -10.00
CA LYS A 48 -18.93 -21.97 -9.22
C LYS A 48 -20.33 -22.34 -9.75
N ASP A 49 -20.43 -22.77 -11.01
CA ASP A 49 -21.69 -23.08 -11.67
C ASP A 49 -22.05 -24.58 -11.65
N THR A 50 -21.20 -25.43 -11.07
CA THR A 50 -21.48 -26.87 -10.97
C THR A 50 -22.36 -27.14 -9.75
N LYS A 51 -23.67 -27.36 -9.99
CA LYS A 51 -24.57 -27.94 -8.98
C LYS A 51 -23.95 -29.23 -8.42
N PRO A 52 -24.12 -29.53 -7.11
CA PRO A 52 -23.73 -30.84 -6.59
C PRO A 52 -24.48 -31.92 -7.38
N LYS A 53 -23.76 -32.92 -7.89
CA LYS A 53 -24.36 -34.12 -8.48
C LYS A 53 -25.08 -34.88 -7.38
N ILE A 54 -26.37 -34.62 -7.18
CA ILE A 54 -27.23 -35.50 -6.40
C ILE A 54 -27.26 -36.83 -7.16
N GLN A 55 -26.74 -37.89 -6.55
CA GLN A 55 -26.83 -39.24 -7.08
C GLN A 55 -28.31 -39.65 -7.19
N GLN A 56 -28.61 -40.32 -8.30
CA GLN A 56 -29.92 -40.73 -8.79
C GLN A 56 -30.76 -41.47 -7.76
N GLY A 57 -32.06 -41.14 -7.75
CA GLY A 57 -33.10 -42.00 -7.19
C GLY A 57 -34.37 -41.24 -6.82
N LEU A 58 -35.23 -40.95 -7.80
CA LEU A 58 -36.69 -40.85 -7.64
C LEU A 58 -37.32 -40.75 -9.04
N GLY A 59 -38.28 -41.64 -9.29
CA GLY A 59 -38.72 -42.06 -10.62
C GLY A 59 -39.73 -41.16 -11.34
N ASP A 60 -40.13 -41.68 -12.50
CA ASP A 60 -40.99 -41.06 -13.51
C ASP A 60 -42.42 -40.82 -13.00
N ALA A 61 -42.65 -39.74 -12.24
CA ALA A 61 -43.98 -39.21 -12.00
C ALA A 61 -43.90 -37.77 -11.46
N GLU A 62 -43.77 -36.81 -12.38
CA GLU A 62 -44.43 -35.49 -12.33
C GLU A 62 -43.90 -34.65 -13.49
N GLN A 63 -44.41 -34.98 -14.68
CA GLN A 63 -44.13 -34.28 -15.93
C GLN A 63 -45.44 -33.66 -16.44
N SER A 64 -46.05 -32.81 -15.62
CA SER A 64 -47.12 -31.90 -16.02
C SER A 64 -47.31 -30.86 -14.91
N ASP A 65 -46.54 -29.76 -14.99
CA ASP A 65 -46.88 -28.42 -14.46
C ASP A 65 -45.70 -27.45 -14.63
N ILE A 66 -45.08 -27.42 -15.82
CA ILE A 66 -43.99 -26.46 -16.14
C ILE A 66 -44.29 -25.79 -17.48
N GLU A 67 -45.30 -24.92 -17.51
CA GLU A 67 -45.42 -23.87 -18.54
C GLU A 67 -46.17 -22.67 -17.94
N LYS A 68 -45.53 -21.92 -17.03
CA LYS A 68 -45.78 -20.48 -16.74
C LYS A 68 -44.93 -20.00 -15.56
N GLU A 69 -43.63 -19.79 -15.77
CA GLU A 69 -42.81 -19.00 -14.84
C GLU A 69 -41.60 -18.34 -15.55
N ASN A 70 -41.87 -17.70 -16.69
CA ASN A 70 -40.90 -16.83 -17.37
C ASN A 70 -40.83 -15.46 -16.68
N ASN A 71 -40.08 -15.40 -15.58
CA ASN A 71 -39.52 -14.16 -15.00
C ASN A 71 -38.38 -14.44 -13.99
N ASP A 72 -38.19 -15.70 -13.59
CA ASP A 72 -37.15 -16.07 -12.64
C ASP A 72 -35.76 -16.19 -13.26
N GLU A 73 -35.63 -16.45 -14.56
CA GLU A 73 -34.31 -16.55 -15.20
C GLU A 73 -33.59 -15.18 -15.28
N GLU A 74 -34.31 -14.09 -15.53
CA GLU A 74 -33.71 -12.76 -15.62
C GLU A 74 -33.35 -12.20 -14.22
N ILE A 75 -34.17 -12.51 -13.20
CA ILE A 75 -33.90 -12.18 -11.80
C ILE A 75 -32.76 -13.05 -11.26
N SER A 76 -32.75 -14.35 -11.58
CA SER A 76 -31.66 -15.29 -11.29
C SER A 76 -30.36 -14.87 -11.98
N HIS A 77 -30.40 -14.43 -13.23
CA HIS A 77 -29.24 -13.90 -13.95
C HIS A 77 -28.73 -12.60 -13.29
N ARG A 78 -29.61 -11.67 -12.94
CA ARG A 78 -29.26 -10.43 -12.21
C ARG A 78 -28.76 -10.70 -10.78
N LEU A 79 -29.20 -11.78 -10.13
CA LEU A 79 -28.70 -12.25 -8.83
C LEU A 79 -27.36 -13.00 -8.96
N ARG A 80 -27.17 -13.78 -10.02
CA ARG A 80 -25.92 -14.47 -10.39
C ARG A 80 -24.82 -13.47 -10.77
N GLU A 81 -25.15 -12.41 -11.51
CA GLU A 81 -24.24 -11.29 -11.79
C GLU A 81 -23.88 -10.51 -10.52
N LYS A 82 -24.77 -10.45 -9.53
CA LYS A 82 -24.52 -9.74 -8.26
C LYS A 82 -23.59 -10.47 -7.31
N ASN A 83 -23.38 -11.79 -7.45
CA ASN A 83 -22.60 -12.59 -6.49
C ASN A 83 -21.46 -13.40 -7.15
N LYS A 84 -20.57 -12.74 -7.90
CA LYS A 84 -19.21 -13.26 -8.20
C LYS A 84 -18.31 -13.19 -6.95
N VAL A 85 -18.56 -14.07 -5.97
CA VAL A 85 -17.80 -14.17 -4.71
C VAL A 85 -17.26 -15.59 -4.51
N ILE A 86 -15.95 -15.74 -4.33
CA ILE A 86 -15.30 -16.95 -3.83
C ILE A 86 -15.27 -16.82 -2.31
N CYS A 87 -15.95 -17.72 -1.58
CA CYS A 87 -16.19 -17.57 -0.15
C CYS A 87 -15.51 -18.70 0.65
N PHE A 88 -14.66 -18.29 1.59
CA PHE A 88 -14.03 -19.08 2.65
C PHE A 88 -14.32 -18.47 4.03
N LYS A 89 -15.40 -17.68 4.13
CA LYS A 89 -15.72 -16.92 5.33
C LYS A 89 -15.97 -17.86 6.52
N GLY A 90 -15.13 -17.76 7.54
CA GLY A 90 -15.22 -18.59 8.75
C GLY A 90 -14.85 -20.06 8.57
N TYR A 91 -14.15 -20.40 7.48
CA TYR A 91 -13.61 -21.75 7.28
C TYR A 91 -12.41 -21.97 8.20
N ASN A 92 -12.28 -23.18 8.72
CA ASN A 92 -11.09 -23.64 9.43
C ASN A 92 -10.21 -24.39 8.44
N PHE A 93 -8.93 -24.07 8.35
CA PHE A 93 -7.97 -24.80 7.53
C PHE A 93 -7.14 -25.72 8.43
N PRO A 94 -6.88 -26.97 8.03
CA PRO A 94 -6.21 -27.94 8.90
C PRO A 94 -4.74 -27.58 9.14
N SER A 95 -4.13 -28.16 10.17
CA SER A 95 -2.76 -27.85 10.61
C SER A 95 -1.67 -28.31 9.64
N GLY A 96 -1.98 -29.24 8.73
CA GLY A 96 -1.05 -29.71 7.70
C GLY A 96 -0.96 -28.78 6.47
N GLY A 97 -1.70 -27.68 6.45
CA GLY A 97 -1.48 -26.59 5.48
C GLY A 97 -2.61 -26.36 4.49
N ALA A 98 -2.63 -25.15 3.94
CA ALA A 98 -3.58 -24.74 2.90
C ALA A 98 -2.84 -24.14 1.70
N VAL A 99 -2.64 -24.94 0.66
CA VAL A 99 -1.86 -24.54 -0.52
C VAL A 99 -2.78 -23.94 -1.58
N PHE A 100 -2.53 -22.69 -1.96
CA PHE A 100 -3.17 -21.96 -3.05
C PHE A 100 -2.15 -21.53 -4.11
N GLU A 101 -1.08 -22.32 -4.29
CA GLU A 101 -0.01 -22.00 -5.21
C GLU A 101 -0.55 -21.89 -6.64
N ARG A 102 -0.23 -20.79 -7.34
CA ARG A 102 -0.67 -20.52 -8.72
C ARG A 102 -2.20 -20.50 -8.94
N SER A 103 -3.01 -20.54 -7.88
CA SER A 103 -4.46 -20.49 -8.00
C SER A 103 -4.93 -19.15 -8.61
N ASP A 104 -6.02 -19.21 -9.36
CA ASP A 104 -6.57 -18.05 -10.08
C ASP A 104 -7.91 -17.62 -9.46
N PHE A 105 -7.90 -16.47 -8.81
CA PHE A 105 -9.07 -15.83 -8.19
C PHE A 105 -9.62 -14.66 -9.02
N ARG A 106 -9.09 -14.42 -10.22
CA ARG A 106 -9.42 -13.25 -11.05
C ARG A 106 -10.90 -13.23 -11.44
N GLY A 107 -11.52 -12.05 -11.42
CA GLY A 107 -12.92 -11.87 -11.83
C GLY A 107 -13.94 -11.97 -10.70
N PHE A 108 -13.51 -12.28 -9.48
CA PHE A 108 -14.38 -12.54 -8.33
C PHE A 108 -13.90 -11.75 -7.11
N LYS A 109 -14.84 -11.34 -6.26
CA LYS A 109 -14.52 -10.98 -4.87
C LYS A 109 -14.08 -12.24 -4.14
N VAL A 110 -13.14 -12.14 -3.22
CA VAL A 110 -12.67 -13.28 -2.43
C VAL A 110 -12.84 -12.94 -0.95
N ASP A 111 -13.52 -13.79 -0.19
CA ASP A 111 -13.85 -13.54 1.21
C ASP A 111 -13.33 -14.66 2.11
N PHE A 112 -12.22 -14.40 2.80
CA PHE A 112 -11.64 -15.22 3.87
C PHE A 112 -11.97 -14.64 5.26
N SER A 113 -12.99 -13.78 5.39
CA SER A 113 -13.24 -13.08 6.65
C SER A 113 -13.55 -14.07 7.78
N GLY A 114 -12.88 -13.92 8.92
CA GLY A 114 -13.04 -14.84 10.05
C GLY A 114 -12.51 -16.26 9.82
N ALA A 115 -11.83 -16.54 8.70
CA ALA A 115 -11.17 -17.83 8.50
C ALA A 115 -10.05 -18.04 9.53
N GLN A 116 -9.81 -19.31 9.87
CA GLN A 116 -8.77 -19.72 10.82
C GLN A 116 -7.78 -20.63 10.11
N PHE A 117 -6.50 -20.27 10.16
CA PHE A 117 -5.40 -21.08 9.65
C PHE A 117 -4.56 -21.54 10.84
N PHE A 118 -4.20 -22.83 10.88
CA PHE A 118 -3.44 -23.41 11.99
C PHE A 118 -2.09 -23.93 11.49
N ASP A 119 -1.04 -23.76 12.30
CA ASP A 119 0.31 -24.31 12.14
C ASP A 119 0.96 -24.10 10.76
N GLU A 120 0.74 -24.99 9.79
CA GLU A 120 1.18 -24.76 8.42
C GLU A 120 0.25 -23.75 7.75
N GLY A 121 0.77 -22.53 7.53
CA GLY A 121 -0.03 -21.41 7.05
C GLY A 121 -0.39 -21.51 5.58
N PRO A 122 -1.23 -20.59 5.08
CA PRO A 122 -1.59 -20.63 3.68
C PRO A 122 -0.46 -20.13 2.78
N ASP A 123 -0.24 -20.85 1.69
CA ASP A 123 0.70 -20.49 0.63
C ASP A 123 -0.06 -19.94 -0.59
N PHE A 124 0.06 -18.64 -0.83
CA PHE A 124 -0.49 -17.95 -2.01
C PHE A 124 0.61 -17.63 -3.03
N THR A 125 1.70 -18.39 -3.06
CA THR A 125 2.80 -18.19 -3.99
C THR A 125 2.27 -18.22 -5.44
N ARG A 126 2.58 -17.16 -6.20
CA ARG A 126 2.11 -16.95 -7.59
C ARG A 126 0.58 -16.94 -7.78
N ALA A 127 -0.21 -16.85 -6.71
CA ALA A 127 -1.65 -16.71 -6.81
C ALA A 127 -2.03 -15.38 -7.48
N LYS A 128 -3.13 -15.37 -8.23
CA LYS A 128 -3.60 -14.19 -8.98
C LYS A 128 -4.91 -13.68 -8.40
N PHE A 129 -4.88 -12.43 -7.94
CA PHE A 129 -6.05 -11.71 -7.45
C PHE A 129 -6.33 -10.53 -8.39
N SER A 130 -7.46 -10.52 -9.10
CA SER A 130 -7.86 -9.37 -9.92
C SER A 130 -9.36 -9.06 -9.87
N SER A 131 -9.66 -7.78 -10.14
CA SER A 131 -10.97 -7.14 -10.33
C SER A 131 -12.03 -7.27 -9.21
N GLY A 132 -11.68 -7.91 -8.09
CA GLY A 132 -12.54 -8.03 -6.91
C GLY A 132 -11.93 -7.49 -5.61
N HIS A 133 -12.79 -7.25 -4.63
CA HIS A 133 -12.39 -7.01 -3.25
C HIS A 133 -11.96 -8.35 -2.64
N VAL A 134 -10.71 -8.47 -2.22
CA VAL A 134 -10.18 -9.59 -1.44
C VAL A 134 -10.17 -9.17 0.03
N THR A 135 -10.77 -9.96 0.91
CA THR A 135 -10.82 -9.64 2.33
C THR A 135 -10.45 -10.85 3.18
N PHE A 136 -9.55 -10.61 4.13
CA PHE A 136 -9.20 -11.50 5.23
C PHE A 136 -9.69 -10.91 6.56
N ALA A 137 -10.71 -10.04 6.53
CA ALA A 137 -11.13 -9.29 7.70
C ALA A 137 -11.39 -10.20 8.91
N ARG A 138 -10.70 -9.95 10.02
CA ARG A 138 -10.80 -10.74 11.26
C ARG A 138 -10.41 -12.22 11.11
N ALA A 139 -9.69 -12.58 10.05
CA ALA A 139 -9.04 -13.89 9.97
C ALA A 139 -7.95 -14.00 11.04
N THR A 140 -7.64 -15.23 11.44
CA THR A 140 -6.60 -15.52 12.45
C THR A 140 -5.62 -16.56 11.91
N PHE A 141 -4.33 -16.25 12.00
CA PHE A 141 -3.22 -17.10 11.61
C PHE A 141 -2.56 -17.64 12.89
N TRP A 142 -2.99 -18.82 13.33
CA TRP A 142 -2.53 -19.45 14.56
C TRP A 142 -1.22 -20.16 14.34
N ASN A 143 -0.14 -19.62 14.93
CA ASN A 143 1.18 -20.20 14.86
C ASN A 143 1.61 -20.54 13.42
N CYS A 144 1.17 -19.74 12.44
CA CYS A 144 1.43 -19.98 11.04
C CYS A 144 1.85 -18.70 10.31
N GLY A 145 2.80 -18.83 9.37
CA GLY A 145 3.20 -17.72 8.51
C GLY A 145 2.21 -17.54 7.35
N ILE A 146 2.32 -16.44 6.61
CA ILE A 146 1.60 -16.29 5.35
C ILE A 146 2.54 -15.80 4.26
N GLU A 147 2.46 -16.47 3.10
CA GLU A 147 3.33 -16.22 1.97
C GLU A 147 2.54 -15.80 0.72
N PHE A 148 2.95 -14.67 0.14
CA PHE A 148 2.42 -14.12 -1.11
C PHE A 148 3.52 -13.96 -2.15
N THR A 149 4.53 -14.84 -2.13
CA THR A 149 5.69 -14.73 -3.00
C THR A 149 5.27 -14.76 -4.47
N ARG A 150 5.63 -13.73 -5.24
CA ARG A 150 5.22 -13.54 -6.64
C ARG A 150 3.70 -13.53 -6.88
N ALA A 151 2.90 -13.33 -5.84
CA ALA A 151 1.47 -13.11 -6.00
C ALA A 151 1.21 -11.80 -6.77
N VAL A 152 0.14 -11.79 -7.56
CA VAL A 152 -0.27 -10.64 -8.36
C VAL A 152 -1.53 -10.03 -7.77
N PHE A 153 -1.41 -8.77 -7.33
CA PHE A 153 -2.51 -7.97 -6.81
C PHE A 153 -2.82 -6.86 -7.82
N TYR A 154 -3.84 -7.18 -8.64
CA TYR A 154 -4.34 -6.47 -9.81
C TYR A 154 -3.33 -6.24 -10.95
N ASP A 155 -3.82 -6.50 -12.16
CA ASP A 155 -3.12 -6.34 -13.44
C ASP A 155 -4.18 -6.24 -14.55
N ASP A 156 -4.30 -5.07 -15.17
CA ASP A 156 -4.90 -4.92 -16.50
C ASP A 156 -3.90 -4.10 -17.33
N GLU A 157 -3.19 -4.76 -18.26
CA GLU A 157 -2.19 -4.15 -19.16
C GLU A 157 -2.78 -3.06 -20.08
N ASN A 158 -4.10 -2.88 -20.11
CA ASN A 158 -4.82 -1.95 -20.99
C ASN A 158 -5.60 -0.83 -20.25
N PHE A 159 -5.40 -0.65 -18.94
CA PHE A 159 -6.22 0.30 -18.17
C PHE A 159 -5.59 1.70 -18.07
N TYR A 160 -5.82 2.54 -19.09
CA TYR A 160 -5.55 3.98 -19.03
C TYR A 160 -6.68 4.70 -18.28
N GLY A 161 -6.42 5.17 -17.07
CA GLY A 161 -7.24 6.18 -16.42
C GLY A 161 -7.83 5.76 -15.08
N ILE A 162 -7.05 5.99 -14.02
CA ILE A 162 -7.67 6.36 -12.75
C ILE A 162 -7.56 7.88 -12.63
N ASP A 163 -8.71 8.53 -12.67
CA ASP A 163 -8.85 9.94 -12.37
C ASP A 163 -8.81 10.09 -10.84
N TRP A 164 -7.60 10.14 -10.28
CA TRP A 164 -7.43 10.61 -8.91
C TRP A 164 -7.41 12.13 -8.96
N VAL A 165 -8.52 12.74 -8.52
CA VAL A 165 -8.47 14.06 -7.90
C VAL A 165 -7.44 13.94 -6.78
N TYR A 166 -6.37 14.73 -6.89
CA TYR A 166 -5.31 14.84 -5.90
C TYR A 166 -5.93 14.83 -4.49
N PHE A 167 -5.42 14.00 -3.58
CA PHE A 167 -5.70 14.13 -2.15
C PHE A 167 -4.96 15.35 -1.59
N SER A 168 -5.28 16.53 -2.14
CA SER A 168 -4.95 17.84 -1.62
C SER A 168 -6.19 18.71 -1.68
N ASP A 169 -7.19 18.39 -0.85
CA ASP A 169 -8.23 19.34 -0.45
C ASP A 169 -8.26 19.23 1.09
N VAL A 170 -7.83 20.22 1.90
CA VAL A 170 -8.17 21.65 1.86
C VAL A 170 -9.46 21.88 1.08
N ALA A 171 -10.56 21.46 1.69
CA ALA A 171 -11.87 22.08 1.58
C ALA A 171 -12.10 22.89 0.29
N SER A 172 -12.37 22.21 -0.82
CA SER A 172 -13.11 22.83 -1.91
C SER A 172 -14.31 21.94 -2.24
N ASN A 173 -15.46 22.40 -1.75
CA ASN A 173 -16.75 21.92 -2.20
C ASN A 173 -16.89 22.18 -3.70
N GLU A 174 -17.73 21.36 -4.34
CA GLU A 174 -18.26 21.51 -5.70
C GLU A 174 -17.38 21.00 -6.85
N HIS A 175 -17.52 19.70 -7.15
CA HIS A 175 -18.14 19.24 -8.40
C HIS A 175 -18.24 17.70 -8.36
N LYS A 176 -19.44 17.17 -8.10
CA LYS A 176 -19.71 15.73 -8.18
C LYS A 176 -19.71 15.31 -9.65
N SER A 177 -18.55 14.92 -10.17
CA SER A 177 -18.45 14.25 -11.47
C SER A 177 -19.29 12.97 -11.46
N LYS A 178 -20.18 12.83 -12.45
CA LYS A 178 -21.04 11.64 -12.69
C LYS A 178 -20.30 10.52 -13.42
N THR A 179 -18.98 10.38 -13.24
CA THR A 179 -18.28 9.19 -13.74
C THR A 179 -18.56 8.02 -12.79
N PRO A 180 -18.86 6.81 -13.29
CA PRO A 180 -19.01 5.65 -12.43
C PRO A 180 -17.71 5.45 -11.65
N LYS A 181 -17.78 5.54 -10.31
CA LYS A 181 -16.66 5.25 -9.41
C LYS A 181 -16.20 3.80 -9.66
N LYS A 182 -15.20 3.63 -10.51
CA LYS A 182 -14.65 2.31 -10.84
C LYS A 182 -13.99 1.76 -9.58
N LYS A 183 -14.36 0.54 -9.20
CA LYS A 183 -13.90 -0.07 -7.95
C LYS A 183 -12.45 -0.51 -8.13
N ASN A 184 -11.53 0.14 -7.43
CA ASN A 184 -10.15 -0.30 -7.37
C ASN A 184 -10.10 -1.69 -6.73
N ALA A 185 -9.24 -2.56 -7.26
CA ALA A 185 -8.91 -3.80 -6.57
C ALA A 185 -8.37 -3.46 -5.19
N SER A 186 -8.96 -4.08 -4.17
CA SER A 186 -8.58 -3.83 -2.78
C SER A 186 -8.40 -5.14 -2.05
N VAL A 187 -7.28 -5.24 -1.35
CA VAL A 187 -6.97 -6.34 -0.45
C VAL A 187 -7.04 -5.79 0.96
N SER A 188 -7.90 -6.37 1.79
CA SER A 188 -8.14 -5.90 3.15
C SER A 188 -7.81 -6.99 4.16
N PHE A 189 -6.94 -6.67 5.09
CA PHE A 189 -6.62 -7.43 6.28
C PHE A 189 -7.19 -6.74 7.53
N PHE A 190 -8.33 -6.07 7.40
CA PHE A 190 -8.96 -5.34 8.51
C PHE A 190 -9.10 -6.18 9.79
N LYS A 191 -8.49 -5.72 10.89
CA LYS A 191 -8.50 -6.43 12.19
C LYS A 191 -8.05 -7.90 12.11
N THR A 192 -7.18 -8.23 11.17
CA THR A 192 -6.59 -9.56 11.04
C THR A 192 -5.51 -9.75 12.10
N ASP A 193 -5.40 -10.96 12.63
CA ASP A 193 -4.31 -11.33 13.53
C ASP A 193 -3.36 -12.31 12.84
N PHE A 194 -2.16 -11.83 12.50
CA PHE A 194 -1.15 -12.60 11.78
C PHE A 194 -0.35 -13.56 12.67
N GLY A 195 -0.64 -13.62 13.97
CA GLY A 195 0.08 -14.50 14.89
C GLY A 195 1.56 -14.15 14.98
N ASN A 196 2.38 -15.13 15.35
CA ASN A 196 3.79 -14.91 15.72
C ASN A 196 4.80 -15.23 14.62
N ASN A 197 4.36 -15.66 13.43
CA ASN A 197 5.25 -16.07 12.36
C ASN A 197 5.45 -14.97 11.30
N ASN A 198 6.29 -15.27 10.32
CA ASN A 198 6.66 -14.31 9.30
C ASN A 198 5.51 -14.04 8.34
N VAL A 199 5.43 -12.78 7.89
CA VAL A 199 4.49 -12.35 6.85
C VAL A 199 5.29 -11.86 5.66
N ILE A 200 5.15 -12.53 4.51
CA ILE A 200 6.08 -12.37 3.39
C ILE A 200 5.32 -12.00 2.10
N PHE A 201 5.64 -10.82 1.56
CA PHE A 201 5.25 -10.35 0.23
C PHE A 201 6.51 -10.17 -0.61
N ARG A 202 7.12 -11.27 -1.05
CA ARG A 202 8.39 -11.26 -1.80
C ARG A 202 8.16 -11.32 -3.31
N ALA A 203 8.76 -10.40 -4.06
CA ALA A 203 8.58 -10.24 -5.49
C ALA A 203 7.10 -10.18 -5.94
N SER A 204 6.19 -9.76 -5.04
CA SER A 204 4.77 -9.59 -5.35
C SER A 204 4.58 -8.40 -6.29
N LYS A 205 3.57 -8.43 -7.15
CA LYS A 205 3.24 -7.34 -8.08
C LYS A 205 1.99 -6.61 -7.57
N PHE A 206 2.12 -5.31 -7.30
CA PHE A 206 1.01 -4.42 -6.96
C PHE A 206 0.79 -3.43 -8.10
N THR A 207 -0.41 -3.45 -8.71
CA THR A 207 -0.76 -2.50 -9.77
C THR A 207 -2.06 -1.79 -9.43
N ASN A 208 -2.06 -0.46 -9.33
CA ASN A 208 -3.28 0.33 -9.19
C ASN A 208 -4.24 -0.16 -8.08
N CYS A 209 -3.68 -0.63 -6.96
CA CYS A 209 -4.40 -1.34 -5.92
C CYS A 209 -4.35 -0.60 -4.58
N LYS A 210 -5.36 -0.90 -3.74
CA LYS A 210 -5.34 -0.55 -2.32
C LYS A 210 -5.06 -1.79 -1.49
N LEU A 211 -3.99 -1.76 -0.69
CA LEU A 211 -3.68 -2.80 0.28
C LEU A 211 -3.85 -2.20 1.68
N SER A 212 -4.80 -2.71 2.46
CA SER A 212 -5.10 -2.21 3.79
C SER A 212 -4.90 -3.28 4.86
N PHE A 213 -4.17 -2.93 5.90
CA PHE A 213 -3.99 -3.66 7.15
C PHE A 213 -4.66 -2.93 8.31
N PHE A 214 -5.66 -2.08 8.06
CA PHE A 214 -6.26 -1.23 9.08
C PHE A 214 -6.62 -2.01 10.36
N GLN A 215 -6.06 -1.59 11.50
CA GLN A 215 -6.23 -2.24 12.81
C GLN A 215 -5.77 -3.72 12.90
N ALA A 216 -4.93 -4.19 11.97
CA ALA A 216 -4.34 -5.52 12.05
C ALA A 216 -3.28 -5.61 13.17
N ARG A 217 -2.98 -6.83 13.58
CA ARG A 217 -1.94 -7.17 14.55
C ARG A 217 -0.95 -8.15 13.95
N PHE A 218 0.33 -7.86 14.14
CA PHE A 218 1.43 -8.77 13.88
C PHE A 218 2.10 -9.14 15.21
N GLY A 219 2.59 -10.37 15.32
CA GLY A 219 3.33 -10.87 16.47
C GLY A 219 4.83 -10.80 16.26
N GLN A 220 5.54 -11.85 16.68
CA GLN A 220 6.99 -11.82 16.83
C GLN A 220 7.77 -11.97 15.52
N GLY A 221 7.16 -12.53 14.49
CA GLY A 221 7.78 -12.78 13.20
C GLY A 221 8.12 -11.50 12.44
N SER A 222 9.03 -11.64 11.49
CA SER A 222 9.42 -10.54 10.61
C SER A 222 8.40 -10.34 9.50
N ILE A 223 8.20 -9.09 9.14
CA ILE A 223 7.27 -8.67 8.09
C ILE A 223 8.11 -8.12 6.95
N THR A 224 8.02 -8.76 5.79
CA THR A 224 8.81 -8.39 4.62
C THR A 224 7.91 -8.08 3.45
N PHE A 225 7.88 -6.81 3.05
CA PHE A 225 7.38 -6.36 1.78
C PHE A 225 8.58 -6.09 0.87
N SER A 226 8.75 -6.91 -0.15
CA SER A 226 9.73 -6.69 -1.22
C SER A 226 8.97 -6.85 -2.52
N ALA A 227 8.46 -5.75 -3.05
CA ALA A 227 7.48 -5.82 -4.13
C ALA A 227 7.84 -4.95 -5.33
N ASN A 228 7.43 -5.42 -6.49
CA ASN A 228 7.47 -4.64 -7.72
C ASN A 228 6.20 -3.80 -7.78
N ASN A 229 6.38 -2.48 -7.75
CA ASN A 229 5.28 -1.54 -7.75
C ASN A 229 5.08 -0.99 -9.16
N HIS A 230 3.88 -1.16 -9.72
CA HIS A 230 3.49 -0.56 -10.99
C HIS A 230 2.26 0.33 -10.79
N GLY A 231 2.17 1.46 -11.48
CA GLY A 231 1.05 2.38 -11.33
C GLY A 231 0.95 3.05 -9.95
N LYS A 232 -0.28 3.42 -9.58
CA LYS A 232 -0.59 4.22 -8.38
C LYS A 232 -1.17 3.35 -7.26
N ASN A 233 -0.41 3.13 -6.20
CA ASN A 233 -0.82 2.24 -5.11
C ASN A 233 -1.06 3.00 -3.78
N ASP A 234 -2.03 2.52 -2.99
CA ASP A 234 -2.36 3.02 -1.65
C ASP A 234 -2.16 1.90 -0.63
N PHE A 235 -1.15 2.04 0.22
CA PHE A 235 -0.83 1.12 1.30
C PHE A 235 -1.26 1.74 2.64
N ASP A 236 -2.27 1.13 3.23
CA ASP A 236 -2.91 1.60 4.46
C ASP A 236 -2.52 0.65 5.62
N PHE A 237 -1.61 1.11 6.46
CA PHE A 237 -1.18 0.48 7.70
C PHE A 237 -1.65 1.28 8.91
N GLU A 238 -2.80 1.94 8.85
CA GLU A 238 -3.26 2.77 9.95
C GLU A 238 -3.71 1.95 11.16
N ARG A 239 -3.35 2.41 12.36
CA ARG A 239 -3.67 1.80 13.67
C ARG A 239 -3.24 0.33 13.77
N VAL A 240 -2.17 -0.03 13.06
CA VAL A 240 -1.56 -1.36 13.09
C VAL A 240 -0.68 -1.50 14.32
N LYS A 241 -0.69 -2.71 14.90
CA LYS A 241 0.28 -3.12 15.92
C LYS A 241 1.29 -4.06 15.29
N PHE A 242 2.46 -3.55 14.96
CA PHE A 242 3.60 -4.37 14.58
C PHE A 242 4.20 -4.97 15.85
N GLY A 243 4.41 -6.29 15.89
CA GLY A 243 4.89 -7.00 17.08
C GLY A 243 6.39 -6.82 17.29
N SER A 244 7.16 -7.85 17.62
CA SER A 244 8.58 -7.65 17.97
C SER A 244 9.57 -7.82 16.81
N GLY A 245 9.15 -8.41 15.69
CA GLY A 245 10.01 -8.71 14.55
C GLY A 245 10.39 -7.50 13.70
N ASN A 246 11.26 -7.68 12.72
CA ASN A 246 11.66 -6.60 11.83
C ASN A 246 10.53 -6.26 10.85
N PHE A 247 10.38 -4.97 10.52
CA PHE A 247 9.49 -4.52 9.45
C PHE A 247 10.34 -3.99 8.29
N ILE A 248 10.34 -4.72 7.18
CA ILE A 248 11.08 -4.36 5.98
C ILE A 248 10.07 -4.03 4.88
N PHE A 249 10.13 -2.80 4.37
CA PHE A 249 9.29 -2.35 3.28
C PHE A 249 10.14 -1.78 2.15
N SER A 250 10.27 -2.57 1.09
CA SER A 250 11.06 -2.25 -0.10
C SER A 250 10.18 -2.29 -1.35
N LEU A 251 10.05 -1.14 -2.02
CA LEU A 251 9.35 -1.05 -3.30
C LEU A 251 10.29 -0.64 -4.42
N MET A 252 10.17 -1.34 -5.54
CA MET A 252 10.92 -1.07 -6.76
C MET A 252 10.05 -0.32 -7.77
N HIS A 253 10.53 0.83 -8.25
CA HIS A 253 9.97 1.63 -9.35
C HIS A 253 8.52 2.18 -9.19
N PRO A 254 8.12 2.74 -8.02
CA PRO A 254 6.76 3.25 -7.90
C PRO A 254 6.52 4.52 -8.73
N GLU A 255 5.46 4.54 -9.54
CA GLU A 255 4.99 5.77 -10.21
C GLU A 255 4.38 6.73 -9.20
N TYR A 256 3.39 6.25 -8.42
CA TYR A 256 2.84 6.95 -7.27
C TYR A 256 2.61 5.94 -6.14
N VAL A 257 2.98 6.28 -4.91
CA VAL A 257 2.63 5.43 -3.77
C VAL A 257 2.29 6.24 -2.52
N ARG A 258 1.10 6.04 -1.97
CA ARG A 258 0.78 6.51 -0.63
C ARG A 258 1.00 5.38 0.36
N VAL A 259 1.69 5.65 1.46
CA VAL A 259 1.85 4.73 2.58
C VAL A 259 1.49 5.45 3.87
N SER A 260 0.37 5.07 4.47
CA SER A 260 -0.10 5.62 5.75
C SER A 260 0.13 4.62 6.87
N PHE A 261 0.81 5.04 7.92
CA PHE A 261 1.01 4.32 9.18
C PHE A 261 0.32 5.04 10.33
N TYR A 262 -0.65 5.93 10.06
CA TYR A 262 -1.26 6.78 11.07
C TYR A 262 -1.69 6.02 12.34
N GLY A 263 -1.23 6.47 13.50
CA GLY A 263 -1.60 5.91 14.81
C GLY A 263 -1.10 4.49 15.06
N SER A 264 -0.06 4.04 14.34
CA SER A 264 0.46 2.68 14.46
C SER A 264 1.56 2.55 15.50
N THR A 265 1.70 1.36 16.08
CA THR A 265 2.81 1.03 16.98
C THR A 265 3.74 0.08 16.24
N PHE A 266 4.94 0.55 15.96
CA PHE A 266 5.98 -0.22 15.29
C PHE A 266 6.64 -1.22 16.21
N SER A 267 7.46 -2.07 15.62
CA SER A 267 8.11 -3.14 16.33
C SER A 267 9.29 -2.69 17.19
N THR A 268 9.72 -3.57 18.09
CA THR A 268 11.00 -3.42 18.81
C THR A 268 12.19 -3.75 17.90
N GLY A 269 11.97 -4.55 16.86
CA GLY A 269 12.93 -4.79 15.79
C GLY A 269 13.15 -3.57 14.90
N GLU A 270 14.02 -3.71 13.91
CA GLU A 270 14.29 -2.63 12.96
C GLU A 270 13.10 -2.41 12.02
N THR A 271 12.71 -1.15 11.85
CA THR A 271 11.81 -0.71 10.78
C THR A 271 12.65 -0.11 9.67
N SER A 272 12.75 -0.81 8.53
CA SER A 272 13.52 -0.38 7.36
C SER A 272 12.61 -0.13 6.16
N LEU A 273 12.64 1.09 5.64
CA LEU A 273 11.90 1.51 4.45
C LEU A 273 12.88 1.89 3.36
N SER A 274 12.80 1.23 2.20
CA SER A 274 13.69 1.46 1.07
C SER A 274 12.89 1.61 -0.21
N LEU A 275 13.18 2.64 -0.99
CA LEU A 275 12.47 2.92 -2.24
C LEU A 275 13.46 3.22 -3.35
N ASP A 276 13.37 2.47 -4.45
CA ASP A 276 14.16 2.71 -5.66
C ASP A 276 13.30 3.38 -6.75
N LYS A 277 13.80 4.48 -7.31
CA LYS A 277 13.24 5.21 -8.47
C LYS A 277 11.73 5.48 -8.38
N SER A 278 11.36 6.38 -7.49
CA SER A 278 10.00 6.89 -7.37
C SER A 278 9.78 8.19 -8.14
N ASP A 279 8.57 8.37 -8.69
CA ASP A 279 8.15 9.66 -9.28
C ASP A 279 7.38 10.53 -8.26
N GLU A 280 6.48 9.94 -7.46
CA GLU A 280 5.74 10.56 -6.34
C GLU A 280 5.37 9.52 -5.24
N ILE A 281 5.34 9.93 -3.98
CA ILE A 281 5.19 9.13 -2.75
C ILE A 281 4.50 10.04 -1.70
N ASP A 282 3.81 9.46 -0.73
CA ASP A 282 3.33 10.17 0.45
C ASP A 282 3.47 9.23 1.64
N PHE A 283 4.31 9.60 2.60
CA PHE A 283 4.52 8.85 3.83
C PHE A 283 3.92 9.59 5.01
N ILE A 284 2.96 8.93 5.65
CA ILE A 284 2.27 9.49 6.80
C ILE A 284 2.52 8.57 7.99
N PHE A 285 3.35 8.99 8.94
CA PHE A 285 3.58 8.26 10.19
C PHE A 285 2.85 8.88 11.38
N ASP A 286 2.04 9.92 11.17
CA ASP A 286 1.47 10.73 12.24
C ASP A 286 0.88 9.90 13.40
N TYR A 287 1.15 10.31 14.64
CA TYR A 287 0.73 9.64 15.87
C TYR A 287 1.28 8.21 16.05
N SER A 288 2.34 7.84 15.34
CA SER A 288 2.96 6.52 15.48
C SER A 288 4.00 6.47 16.60
N THR A 289 4.23 5.27 17.12
CA THR A 289 5.28 5.00 18.11
C THR A 289 6.30 4.03 17.55
N PHE A 290 7.58 4.33 17.73
CA PHE A 290 8.72 3.52 17.30
C PHE A 290 9.56 3.09 18.51
N PRO A 291 9.32 1.89 19.05
CA PRO A 291 10.14 1.29 20.10
C PRO A 291 11.54 0.87 19.59
N GLY A 292 11.62 0.35 18.36
CA GLY A 292 12.85 -0.04 17.67
C GLY A 292 13.44 1.08 16.80
N PRO A 293 14.60 0.84 16.17
CA PRO A 293 15.22 1.81 15.27
C PRO A 293 14.42 1.96 13.96
N LEU A 294 14.39 3.19 13.44
CA LEU A 294 13.76 3.53 12.16
C LEU A 294 14.84 3.91 11.15
N LYS A 295 14.86 3.21 10.02
CA LYS A 295 15.75 3.48 8.89
C LYS A 295 14.91 3.74 7.64
N ILE A 296 15.14 4.89 6.99
CA ILE A 296 14.47 5.25 5.74
C ILE A 296 15.53 5.65 4.72
N GLU A 297 15.66 4.85 3.67
CA GLU A 297 16.57 5.06 2.56
C GLU A 297 15.80 5.43 1.30
N MET A 298 15.91 6.69 0.89
CA MET A 298 15.31 7.18 -0.36
C MET A 298 16.38 7.17 -1.46
N ILE A 299 16.47 6.06 -2.21
CA ILE A 299 17.46 5.86 -3.28
C ILE A 299 16.99 6.60 -4.54
N ASN A 300 17.08 7.93 -4.48
CA ASN A 300 16.82 8.78 -5.64
C ASN A 300 18.07 8.88 -6.50
N SER A 301 18.21 8.02 -7.51
CA SER A 301 19.17 8.27 -8.59
C SER A 301 18.68 9.47 -9.41
N LEU A 302 19.15 10.67 -9.06
CA LEU A 302 18.95 11.88 -9.84
C LEU A 302 19.64 11.69 -11.20
N LYS A 303 18.91 11.23 -12.24
CA LYS A 303 19.41 11.35 -13.61
C LYS A 303 19.41 12.85 -13.96
N PRO A 304 20.56 13.52 -14.17
CA PRO A 304 20.63 14.98 -14.31
C PRO A 304 19.94 15.55 -15.56
N ARG A 305 19.46 14.69 -16.47
CA ARG A 305 19.03 15.06 -17.83
C ARG A 305 17.54 14.97 -18.11
N SER A 306 16.73 14.50 -17.15
CA SER A 306 15.28 14.43 -17.31
C SER A 306 14.62 15.69 -16.75
N LEU A 307 14.05 16.52 -17.64
CA LEU A 307 13.25 17.72 -17.30
C LEU A 307 11.91 17.41 -16.62
N LYS A 308 11.56 16.14 -16.42
CA LYS A 308 10.48 15.74 -15.52
C LYS A 308 11.01 15.83 -14.10
N PHE A 309 10.68 16.92 -13.42
CA PHE A 309 10.85 17.07 -11.97
C PHE A 309 10.12 15.92 -11.30
N ARG A 310 10.84 14.88 -10.86
CA ARG A 310 10.26 13.88 -9.96
C ARG A 310 9.90 14.61 -8.67
N LYS A 311 8.66 14.51 -8.22
CA LYS A 311 8.15 15.26 -7.07
C LYS A 311 8.28 14.36 -5.85
N LEU A 312 9.35 14.52 -5.05
CA LEU A 312 9.41 13.89 -3.72
C LEU A 312 8.73 14.79 -2.64
N ILE A 313 7.42 14.67 -2.33
CA ILE A 313 6.85 13.64 -1.41
C ILE A 313 6.67 14.21 -0.01
N ASN A 314 5.43 14.17 0.46
CA ASN A 314 5.10 14.51 1.84
C ASN A 314 5.64 13.41 2.75
N LEU A 315 6.43 13.80 3.74
CA LEU A 315 6.97 12.90 4.77
C LEU A 315 6.59 13.50 6.12
N SER A 316 5.63 12.88 6.80
CA SER A 316 5.07 13.40 8.03
C SER A 316 5.32 12.44 9.19
N PHE A 317 5.91 12.95 10.27
CA PHE A 317 6.14 12.28 11.55
C PHE A 317 5.43 13.02 12.68
N ARG A 318 4.33 13.73 12.40
CA ARG A 318 3.71 14.60 13.37
C ARG A 318 3.24 13.79 14.58
N ALA A 319 3.55 14.27 15.79
CA ALA A 319 3.17 13.58 17.03
C ALA A 319 3.69 12.14 17.14
N CYS A 320 4.79 11.80 16.46
CA CYS A 320 5.45 10.50 16.62
C CYS A 320 6.28 10.44 17.91
N THR A 321 6.42 9.24 18.46
CA THR A 321 7.34 8.97 19.58
C THR A 321 8.43 8.02 19.13
N PHE A 322 9.70 8.42 19.27
CA PHE A 322 10.87 7.63 18.91
C PHE A 322 11.69 7.28 20.16
N MET A 323 11.82 5.99 20.44
CA MET A 323 12.56 5.49 21.61
C MET A 323 14.02 5.14 21.28
N ARG A 324 14.32 4.94 19.99
CA ARG A 324 15.65 4.56 19.47
C ARG A 324 16.07 5.48 18.31
N LEU A 325 17.16 5.11 17.66
CA LEU A 325 17.77 5.85 16.55
C LEU A 325 16.81 6.00 15.37
N ILE A 326 16.82 7.18 14.76
CA ILE A 326 16.21 7.44 13.46
C ILE A 326 17.33 7.77 12.47
N LEU A 327 17.33 7.10 11.33
CA LEU A 327 18.30 7.29 10.25
C LEU A 327 17.53 7.60 8.96
N LEU A 328 17.63 8.85 8.51
CA LEU A 328 16.99 9.33 7.28
C LEU A 328 18.05 9.69 6.24
N SER A 329 18.01 9.04 5.08
CA SER A 329 18.92 9.34 3.98
C SER A 329 18.18 9.52 2.64
N GLY A 330 18.70 10.43 1.81
CA GLY A 330 18.24 10.64 0.45
C GLY A 330 17.73 12.06 0.15
N ASN A 331 17.13 12.25 -1.02
CA ASN A 331 16.73 13.56 -1.53
C ASN A 331 15.20 13.77 -1.45
N VAL A 332 14.75 14.76 -0.67
CA VAL A 332 13.34 15.15 -0.50
C VAL A 332 13.07 16.54 -1.07
N ILE A 333 11.88 16.83 -1.62
CA ILE A 333 11.52 18.15 -2.20
C ILE A 333 10.66 19.00 -1.24
N GLY A 334 9.95 18.36 -0.30
CA GLY A 334 9.28 19.02 0.83
C GLY A 334 10.06 18.93 2.14
N VAL A 335 9.77 19.81 3.11
CA VAL A 335 10.35 19.72 4.44
C VAL A 335 9.62 18.63 5.24
N PRO A 336 10.32 17.62 5.77
CA PRO A 336 9.70 16.60 6.62
C PRO A 336 9.07 17.22 7.87
N ASP A 337 7.86 16.76 8.21
CA ASP A 337 7.12 17.29 9.35
C ASP A 337 7.43 16.52 10.64
N PHE A 338 8.35 17.06 11.44
CA PHE A 338 8.71 16.52 12.75
C PHE A 338 7.98 17.20 13.92
N ARG A 339 6.90 17.94 13.67
CA ARG A 339 6.24 18.71 14.74
C ARG A 339 5.64 17.81 15.81
N SER A 340 5.73 18.26 17.05
CA SER A 340 5.21 17.54 18.23
C SER A 340 5.81 16.14 18.43
N THR A 341 6.99 15.87 17.87
CA THR A 341 7.67 14.58 18.07
C THR A 341 8.28 14.47 19.46
N GLY A 342 8.07 13.33 20.11
CA GLY A 342 8.74 12.93 21.34
C GLY A 342 9.95 12.07 21.03
N MET A 343 11.09 12.36 21.65
CA MET A 343 12.35 11.68 21.33
C MET A 343 13.13 11.32 22.59
N GLN A 344 13.54 10.05 22.67
CA GLN A 344 14.46 9.55 23.70
C GLN A 344 15.82 9.16 23.10
N GLY A 345 15.87 8.85 21.81
CA GLY A 345 17.07 8.47 21.06
C GLY A 345 17.68 9.60 20.23
N HIS A 346 18.78 9.29 19.53
CA HIS A 346 19.47 10.20 18.60
C HIS A 346 18.76 10.26 17.22
N ILE A 347 18.90 11.36 16.49
CA ILE A 347 18.51 11.47 15.07
C ILE A 347 19.76 11.70 14.24
N ASP A 348 19.95 10.88 13.22
CA ASP A 348 20.91 11.17 12.18
C ASP A 348 20.20 11.73 10.93
N LEU A 349 20.55 12.98 10.58
CA LEU A 349 20.05 13.70 9.41
C LEU A 349 21.19 14.04 8.42
N SER A 350 22.40 13.52 8.61
CA SER A 350 23.59 13.93 7.82
C SER A 350 23.38 13.76 6.31
N ASP A 351 22.65 12.72 5.95
CA ASP A 351 22.46 12.27 4.56
C ASP A 351 21.11 12.70 3.97
N LEU A 352 20.35 13.54 4.69
CA LEU A 352 19.07 14.07 4.23
C LEU A 352 19.28 15.38 3.44
N ASN A 353 18.98 15.35 2.15
CA ASN A 353 19.10 16.52 1.27
C ASN A 353 17.70 17.07 0.91
N ILE A 354 17.38 18.26 1.43
CA ILE A 354 16.12 18.96 1.13
C ILE A 354 16.32 19.87 -0.09
N GLN A 355 15.80 19.42 -1.25
CA GLN A 355 15.78 20.18 -2.48
C GLN A 355 14.63 21.17 -2.50
N TYR A 356 14.87 22.39 -2.04
CA TYR A 356 13.95 23.49 -2.28
C TYR A 356 13.93 23.83 -3.77
N HIS A 357 12.76 24.12 -4.35
CA HIS A 357 12.67 24.70 -5.70
C HIS A 357 13.30 26.10 -5.72
N GLY A 358 14.63 26.12 -5.80
CA GLY A 358 15.42 27.29 -6.09
C GLY A 358 15.13 27.71 -7.52
N VAL A 359 14.38 28.80 -7.66
CA VAL A 359 14.43 29.73 -8.80
C VAL A 359 14.24 29.03 -10.18
N PRO A 360 13.05 29.08 -10.81
CA PRO A 360 12.79 28.46 -12.12
C PRO A 360 13.94 28.67 -13.09
N PHE A 361 14.28 27.67 -13.91
CA PHE A 361 15.40 27.74 -14.86
C PHE A 361 15.44 29.05 -15.67
N TRP A 362 14.27 29.58 -16.05
CA TRP A 362 14.10 30.87 -16.73
C TRP A 362 14.60 32.09 -15.94
N GLN A 363 14.59 32.05 -14.61
CA GLN A 363 15.16 33.09 -13.75
C GLN A 363 16.69 32.96 -13.59
N LYS A 364 17.27 31.75 -13.73
CA LYS A 364 18.73 31.58 -13.90
C LYS A 364 19.17 32.10 -15.28
N PHE A 365 18.36 31.85 -16.32
CA PHE A 365 18.54 32.41 -17.66
C PHE A 365 18.44 33.95 -17.67
N LYS A 366 17.54 34.53 -16.86
CA LYS A 366 17.45 35.99 -16.68
C LYS A 366 18.75 36.62 -16.18
N LYS A 367 19.57 35.97 -15.34
CA LYS A 367 20.87 36.53 -14.92
C LYS A 367 21.89 36.57 -16.08
N ALA A 368 21.84 35.58 -16.98
CA ALA A 368 22.68 35.55 -18.18
C ALA A 368 22.24 36.60 -19.20
N THR A 369 20.93 36.75 -19.43
CA THR A 369 20.39 37.79 -20.32
C THR A 369 20.49 39.19 -19.71
N HIS A 370 20.50 39.36 -18.38
CA HIS A 370 20.72 40.68 -17.76
C HIS A 370 22.14 41.21 -18.00
N ARG A 371 23.15 40.35 -18.18
CA ARG A 371 24.50 40.76 -18.63
C ARG A 371 24.47 41.23 -20.09
N PHE A 372 23.71 40.55 -20.93
CA PHE A 372 23.54 40.89 -22.36
C PHE A 372 22.70 42.16 -22.57
N ILE A 373 21.63 42.34 -21.79
CA ILE A 373 20.73 43.49 -21.82
C ILE A 373 21.40 44.72 -21.20
N ARG A 374 22.25 44.59 -20.16
CA ARG A 374 23.07 45.72 -19.67
C ARG A 374 24.03 46.27 -20.73
N PHE A 375 24.45 45.43 -21.66
CA PHE A 375 25.33 45.84 -22.76
C PHE A 375 24.58 46.64 -23.83
N ILE A 376 23.29 46.34 -24.05
CA ILE A 376 22.43 47.04 -25.02
C ILE A 376 21.77 48.30 -24.42
N PHE A 377 21.55 48.35 -23.11
CA PHE A 377 20.80 49.44 -22.44
C PHE A 377 21.64 50.64 -21.97
N LEU A 378 22.96 50.63 -22.15
CA LEU A 378 23.81 51.79 -21.82
C LEU A 378 23.72 52.94 -22.84
N GLU A 379 22.96 52.80 -23.93
CA GLU A 379 22.86 53.81 -25.00
C GLU A 379 21.55 54.61 -25.05
N ASN A 380 20.59 54.46 -24.13
CA ASN A 380 19.34 55.23 -24.20
C ASN A 380 18.76 55.69 -22.83
N PRO A 381 18.77 56.99 -22.47
CA PRO A 381 18.41 57.48 -21.13
C PRO A 381 16.90 57.59 -20.82
N ARG A 382 15.99 57.13 -21.68
CA ARG A 382 14.54 57.50 -21.60
C ARG A 382 13.59 56.41 -21.09
N GLN A 383 14.05 55.39 -20.36
CA GLN A 383 13.17 54.36 -19.77
C GLN A 383 13.26 54.23 -18.23
N SER A 384 13.29 55.36 -17.51
CA SER A 384 13.24 55.37 -16.03
C SER A 384 11.87 54.99 -15.43
N ARG A 385 10.80 54.84 -16.24
CA ARG A 385 9.45 54.49 -15.76
C ARG A 385 9.19 52.98 -15.60
N CYS A 386 9.94 52.12 -16.29
CA CYS A 386 9.72 50.66 -16.24
C CYS A 386 10.34 50.01 -14.99
N GLU A 387 11.33 50.65 -14.36
CA GLU A 387 12.03 50.12 -13.18
C GLU A 387 11.17 50.13 -11.91
N ALA A 388 10.24 51.09 -11.78
CA ALA A 388 9.38 51.23 -10.60
C ALA A 388 8.31 50.11 -10.54
N HIS A 389 7.70 49.76 -11.68
CA HIS A 389 6.73 48.66 -11.75
C HIS A 389 7.39 47.27 -11.62
N PHE A 390 8.62 47.12 -12.11
CA PHE A 390 9.36 45.86 -11.97
C PHE A 390 9.86 45.62 -10.54
N LYS A 391 10.29 46.66 -9.80
CA LYS A 391 10.69 46.52 -8.38
C LYS A 391 9.53 46.08 -7.48
N GLN A 392 8.31 46.59 -7.69
CA GLN A 392 7.14 46.12 -6.94
C GLN A 392 6.75 44.66 -7.26
N ALA A 393 6.98 44.19 -8.49
CA ALA A 393 6.77 42.79 -8.87
C ALA A 393 7.88 41.85 -8.34
N ILE A 394 9.12 42.34 -8.18
CA ILE A 394 10.27 41.61 -7.63
C ILE A 394 10.23 41.57 -6.08
N CYS A 395 9.69 42.60 -5.43
CA CYS A 395 9.55 42.67 -3.97
C CYS A 395 8.25 42.05 -3.42
N ARG A 396 7.37 41.48 -4.25
CA ARG A 396 6.32 40.57 -3.78
C ARG A 396 6.97 39.24 -3.41
N ARG A 397 7.53 39.26 -2.19
CA ARG A 397 8.00 38.13 -1.37
C ARG A 397 7.35 36.82 -1.83
N ARG A 398 8.16 35.89 -2.34
CA ARG A 398 7.80 34.47 -2.25
C ARG A 398 7.73 34.18 -0.77
N ARG A 399 6.54 34.25 -0.17
CA ARG A 399 6.31 33.57 1.08
C ARG A 399 6.59 32.10 0.79
N SER A 400 7.60 31.54 1.46
CA SER A 400 7.62 30.11 1.79
C SER A 400 6.18 29.70 2.15
N ASP A 401 5.72 28.54 1.65
CA ASP A 401 4.43 28.01 2.04
C ASP A 401 4.32 28.14 3.59
N PRO A 402 3.32 28.88 4.11
CA PRO A 402 3.26 29.21 5.53
C PRO A 402 3.24 27.95 6.42
N THR A 403 2.96 26.78 5.85
CA THR A 403 3.00 25.48 6.52
C THR A 403 4.41 24.92 6.71
N GLU A 404 5.41 25.35 5.94
CA GLU A 404 6.78 24.80 5.96
C GLU A 404 7.68 25.47 7.01
N ALA A 405 7.49 26.76 7.29
CA ALA A 405 8.30 27.48 8.29
C ALA A 405 8.25 26.85 9.70
N PRO A 406 7.08 26.41 10.22
CA PRO A 406 7.03 25.64 11.46
C PRO A 406 7.80 24.30 11.41
N LYS A 407 7.85 23.63 10.25
CA LYS A 407 8.59 22.37 10.07
C LYS A 407 10.10 22.62 10.11
N LEU A 408 10.57 23.66 9.42
CA LEU A 408 11.98 24.07 9.41
C LEU A 408 12.48 24.47 10.80
N ARG A 409 11.68 25.23 11.55
CA ARG A 409 12.02 25.57 12.96
C ARG A 409 12.22 24.32 13.80
N ARG A 410 11.35 23.33 13.63
CA ARG A 410 11.48 22.06 14.36
C ARG A 410 12.72 21.27 13.95
N LEU A 411 13.03 21.19 12.66
CA LEU A 411 14.27 20.54 12.20
C LEU A 411 15.52 21.24 12.73
N LYS A 412 15.51 22.57 12.78
CA LYS A 412 16.58 23.36 13.41
C LYS A 412 16.75 23.00 14.88
N GLU A 413 15.67 22.99 15.67
CA GLU A 413 15.72 22.60 17.10
C GLU A 413 16.33 21.20 17.28
N LEU A 414 15.94 20.24 16.44
CA LEU A 414 16.45 18.87 16.50
C LEU A 414 17.95 18.81 16.14
N ALA A 415 18.38 19.56 15.12
CA ALA A 415 19.80 19.64 14.75
C ALA A 415 20.65 20.27 15.86
N GLU A 416 20.15 21.33 16.51
CA GLU A 416 20.81 21.97 17.66
C GLU A 416 20.93 21.02 18.86
N GLN A 417 19.87 20.25 19.16
CA GLN A 417 19.90 19.20 20.20
C GLN A 417 20.96 18.13 19.93
N ASN A 418 21.18 17.78 18.66
CA ASN A 418 22.19 16.79 18.25
C ASN A 418 23.59 17.39 18.01
N ARG A 419 23.79 18.69 18.29
CA ARG A 419 25.06 19.41 18.06
C ARG A 419 25.52 19.40 16.59
N ASP A 420 24.59 19.25 15.65
CA ASP A 420 24.86 19.42 14.21
C ASP A 420 24.67 20.90 13.83
N HIS A 421 25.70 21.70 14.09
CA HIS A 421 25.68 23.14 13.84
C HIS A 421 25.50 23.47 12.36
N ASP A 422 26.07 22.66 11.46
CA ASP A 422 25.98 22.90 10.03
C ASP A 422 24.57 22.65 9.50
N ALA A 423 23.88 21.61 9.97
CA ALA A 423 22.48 21.37 9.63
C ALA A 423 21.56 22.46 10.22
N ALA A 424 21.77 22.87 11.47
CA ALA A 424 21.00 23.93 12.11
C ALA A 424 21.10 25.26 11.35
N LEU A 425 22.31 25.67 10.95
CA LEU A 425 22.53 26.87 10.13
C LEU A 425 21.88 26.74 8.75
N ARG A 426 21.95 25.56 8.13
CA ARG A 426 21.29 25.28 6.85
C ARG A 426 19.77 25.43 6.96
N PHE A 427 19.12 24.84 7.95
CA PHE A 427 17.67 24.95 8.14
C PHE A 427 17.23 26.37 8.50
N PHE A 428 18.00 27.09 9.32
CA PHE A 428 17.76 28.50 9.60
C PHE A 428 17.83 29.35 8.32
N ALA A 429 18.86 29.16 7.49
CA ALA A 429 18.98 29.86 6.22
C ALA A 429 17.84 29.53 5.23
N MET A 430 17.27 28.32 5.30
CA MET A 430 16.09 27.95 4.52
C MET A 430 14.82 28.64 5.03
N GLU A 431 14.65 28.79 6.35
CA GLU A 431 13.51 29.49 6.96
C GLU A 431 13.45 30.98 6.56
N GLN A 432 14.62 31.64 6.48
CA GLN A 432 14.72 33.08 6.19
C GLN A 432 14.58 33.44 4.70
N ARG A 433 14.46 32.44 3.80
CA ARG A 433 14.32 32.62 2.35
C ARG A 433 12.86 32.68 1.92
#